data_AF-R7LJG8-F1
#
_entry.id   AF-R7LJG8-F1
#
_cell.length_a   1.000
_cell.length_b   1.000
_cell.length_c   1.000
_cell.angle_alpha   90.00
_cell.angle_beta   90.00
_cell.angle_gamma   90.00
#
_symmetry.space_group_name_H-M   'P 1'
#
loop_
_entity.id
_entity.type
_entity.pdbx_description
1 polymer ?
#
loop_
_entity_poly.entity_id
_entity_poly.type
_entity_poly.pdbx_seq_one_letter_code
_entity_poly.pdbx_strand_id
1 'polypeptide(L)'
;MSDFPKWLLALAGISLLPVLLSPFYLFGASPFGTSDSAFLRFLLYICTQLLWLLPLLLFFFSLDLYRRGFERAGISLAVCSALIAVGGGVCLFA
;
A
#
# COMPACT_ATOMS: atom_id res chain seq x y z
N MET A 1 -15.10 -2.34 17.77
CA MET A 1 -14.57 -1.19 16.98
C MET A 1 -14.68 0.15 17.72
N SER A 2 -14.94 0.15 19.03
CA SER A 2 -14.85 1.34 19.90
C SER A 2 -13.41 1.70 20.29
N ASP A 3 -12.46 0.78 20.06
CA ASP A 3 -11.10 0.86 20.62
C ASP A 3 -10.14 1.71 19.77
N PHE A 4 -10.51 2.03 18.53
CA PHE A 4 -9.71 2.87 17.64
C PHE A 4 -10.44 4.17 17.32
N PRO A 5 -9.76 5.32 17.34
CA PRO A 5 -10.37 6.56 16.91
C PRO A 5 -10.76 6.50 15.42
N LYS A 6 -11.96 7.00 15.10
CA LYS A 6 -12.52 6.95 13.74
C LYS A 6 -11.62 7.61 12.69
N TRP A 7 -10.90 8.67 13.06
CA TRP A 7 -9.96 9.37 12.16
C TRP A 7 -8.74 8.51 11.82
N LEU A 8 -8.26 7.69 12.75
CA LEU A 8 -7.14 6.77 12.50
C LEU A 8 -7.58 5.66 11.56
N LEU A 9 -8.80 5.15 11.73
CA LEU A 9 -9.37 4.16 10.81
C LEU A 9 -9.55 4.75 9.40
N ALA A 10 -9.98 6.01 9.29
CA ALA A 10 -10.07 6.69 8.01
C ALA A 10 -8.69 6.85 7.35
N LEU A 11 -7.67 7.27 8.12
CA LEU A 11 -6.30 7.40 7.64
C LEU A 11 -5.72 6.05 7.19
N ALA A 12 -5.83 5.03 8.05
CA ALA A 12 -5.35 3.68 7.76
C ALA A 12 -6.09 3.10 6.54
N GLY A 13 -7.39 3.39 6.41
CA GLY A 13 -8.22 2.95 5.28
C GLY A 13 -7.73 3.41 3.91
N ILE A 14 -6.99 4.54 3.82
CA ILE A 14 -6.34 4.97 2.56
C ILE A 14 -5.36 3.90 2.06
N SER A 15 -4.73 3.18 2.98
CA SER A 15 -3.79 2.10 2.67
C SER A 15 -4.47 0.87 2.04
N LEU A 16 -5.80 0.83 2.00
CA LEU A 16 -6.59 -0.21 1.30
C LEU A 16 -6.89 0.14 -0.16
N LEU A 17 -6.58 1.36 -0.62
CA LEU A 17 -6.68 1.72 -2.04
C LEU A 17 -6.02 0.73 -3.00
N PRO A 18 -4.83 0.16 -2.71
CA PRO A 18 -4.21 -0.86 -3.55
C PRO A 18 -5.06 -2.11 -3.76
N VAL A 19 -5.88 -2.47 -2.77
CA VAL A 19 -6.81 -3.61 -2.89
C VAL A 19 -7.92 -3.29 -3.90
N LEU A 20 -8.48 -2.08 -3.83
CA LEU A 20 -9.53 -1.63 -4.74
C LEU A 20 -9.01 -1.48 -6.18
N LEU A 21 -7.76 -1.04 -6.31
CA LEU A 21 -7.09 -0.85 -7.60
C LEU A 21 -6.37 -2.12 -8.10
N SER A 22 -6.45 -3.24 -7.36
CA SER A 22 -5.81 -4.52 -7.71
C SER A 22 -6.04 -5.01 -9.14
N PRO A 23 -7.23 -4.86 -9.76
CA PRO A 23 -7.43 -5.31 -11.14
C PRO A 23 -6.56 -4.53 -12.14
N PHE A 24 -6.35 -3.24 -11.92
CA PHE A 24 -5.51 -2.42 -12.81
C PHE A 24 -4.03 -2.82 -12.73
N TYR A 25 -3.57 -3.24 -11.54
CA TYR A 25 -2.21 -3.72 -11.33
C TYR A 25 -1.96 -5.13 -11.88
N LEU A 26 -2.98 -5.98 -11.90
CA LEU A 26 -2.85 -7.35 -12.43
C LEU A 26 -2.85 -7.37 -13.96
N PHE A 27 -3.51 -6.41 -14.62
CA PHE A 27 -3.80 -6.50 -16.05
C PHE A 27 -3.36 -5.30 -16.90
N GLY A 28 -2.97 -4.16 -16.33
CA GLY A 28 -2.81 -2.93 -17.11
C GLY A 28 -1.57 -2.08 -16.84
N ALA A 29 -1.07 -2.03 -15.60
CA ALA A 29 -0.05 -1.04 -15.23
C ALA A 29 1.35 -1.64 -15.04
N SER A 30 2.35 -0.98 -15.61
CA SER A 30 3.77 -1.36 -15.54
C SER A 30 4.63 -0.19 -15.05
N PRO A 31 4.50 0.25 -13.78
CA PRO A 31 5.17 1.44 -13.27
C PRO A 31 6.71 1.33 -13.28
N PHE A 32 7.25 0.11 -13.26
CA PHE A 32 8.68 -0.16 -13.39
C PHE A 32 9.13 -0.42 -14.84
N GLY A 33 8.26 -0.15 -15.82
CA GLY A 33 8.53 -0.33 -17.25
C GLY A 33 8.39 -1.75 -17.76
N THR A 34 8.79 -1.95 -19.01
CA THR A 34 8.73 -3.23 -19.72
C THR A 34 10.11 -3.64 -20.21
N SER A 35 10.36 -4.95 -20.32
CA SER A 35 11.59 -5.52 -20.88
C SER A 35 11.26 -6.59 -21.90
N ASP A 36 12.10 -6.72 -22.94
CA ASP A 36 11.98 -7.77 -23.97
C ASP A 36 12.29 -9.16 -23.41
N SER A 37 13.09 -9.25 -22.35
CA SER A 37 13.37 -10.51 -21.66
C SER A 37 12.17 -10.92 -20.80
N ALA A 38 11.62 -12.10 -21.08
CA ALA A 38 10.51 -12.67 -20.32
C ALA A 38 10.83 -12.80 -18.82
N PHE A 39 12.07 -13.13 -18.46
CA PHE A 39 12.51 -13.23 -17.07
C PHE A 39 12.50 -11.86 -16.37
N LEU A 40 13.05 -10.83 -17.02
CA LEU A 40 13.05 -9.47 -16.45
C LEU A 40 11.63 -8.93 -16.34
N ARG A 41 10.76 -9.18 -17.33
CA ARG A 41 9.35 -8.79 -17.28
C ARG A 41 8.61 -9.43 -16.10
N PHE A 42 8.88 -10.71 -15.82
CA PHE A 42 8.32 -11.39 -14.65
C PHE A 42 8.83 -10.79 -13.33
N LEU A 43 10.13 -10.46 -13.24
CA LEU A 43 10.69 -9.83 -12.04
C LEU A 43 10.11 -8.43 -11.79
N LEU A 44 9.98 -7.61 -12.83
CA LEU A 44 9.35 -6.29 -12.75
C LEU A 44 7.88 -6.38 -12.35
N TYR A 45 7.18 -7.41 -12.82
CA TYR A 45 5.82 -7.70 -12.39
C TYR A 45 5.77 -8.04 -10.89
N ILE A 46 6.63 -8.93 -10.39
CA ILE A 46 6.71 -9.24 -8.95
C ILE A 46 7.02 -7.98 -8.13
N CYS A 47 8.00 -7.17 -8.56
CA CYS A 47 8.33 -5.92 -7.88
C CYS A 47 7.14 -4.97 -7.82
N THR A 48 6.37 -4.88 -8.91
CA THR A 48 5.11 -4.12 -8.95
C THR A 48 4.14 -4.65 -7.89
N GLN A 49 3.89 -5.97 -7.84
CA GLN A 49 2.96 -6.54 -6.86
C GLN A 49 3.43 -6.38 -5.40
N LEU A 50 4.73 -6.52 -5.13
CA LEU A 50 5.31 -6.36 -3.79
C LEU A 50 5.19 -4.92 -3.27
N LEU A 51 5.35 -3.92 -4.15
CA LEU A 51 5.18 -2.51 -3.79
C LEU A 51 3.75 -2.24 -3.26
N TRP A 52 2.76 -2.97 -3.76
CA TRP A 52 1.36 -2.85 -3.34
C TRP A 52 1.00 -3.65 -2.10
N LEU A 53 1.72 -4.74 -1.85
CA LEU A 53 1.57 -5.52 -0.63
C LEU A 53 2.09 -4.74 0.59
N LEU A 54 3.03 -3.82 0.38
CA LEU A 54 3.67 -3.01 1.41
C LEU A 54 2.69 -2.09 2.20
N PRO A 55 1.86 -1.23 1.57
CA PRO A 55 0.85 -0.43 2.29
C PRO A 55 -0.19 -1.30 3.01
N LEU A 56 -0.47 -2.50 2.49
CA LEU A 56 -1.41 -3.45 3.09
C LEU A 56 -0.84 -4.08 4.38
N LEU A 57 0.45 -4.44 4.38
CA LEU A 57 1.12 -4.87 5.60
C LEU A 57 1.23 -3.73 6.61
N LEU A 58 1.64 -2.54 6.16
CA LEU A 58 1.77 -1.36 7.01
C LEU A 58 0.43 -0.96 7.64
N PHE A 59 -0.69 -1.16 6.95
CA PHE A 59 -2.03 -0.99 7.53
C PHE A 59 -2.21 -1.84 8.79
N PHE A 60 -1.98 -3.16 8.70
CA PHE A 60 -2.13 -4.05 9.85
C PHE A 60 -1.12 -3.74 10.96
N PHE A 61 0.14 -3.49 10.61
CA PHE A 61 1.17 -3.12 11.58
C PHE A 61 0.86 -1.80 12.29
N SER A 62 0.30 -0.81 11.59
CA SER A 62 -0.08 0.47 12.18
C SER A 62 -1.14 0.30 13.27
N LEU A 63 -2.15 -0.55 13.03
CA LEU A 63 -3.23 -0.82 13.97
C LEU A 63 -2.75 -1.69 15.15
N ASP A 64 -1.88 -2.67 14.89
CA ASP A 64 -1.27 -3.51 15.92
C ASP A 64 -0.38 -2.67 16.86
N LEU A 65 0.48 -1.80 16.33
CA LEU A 65 1.31 -0.89 17.12
C LEU A 65 0.48 0.09 17.93
N TYR A 66 -0.57 0.67 17.33
CA TYR A 66 -1.48 1.55 18.03
C TYR A 66 -2.16 0.81 19.20
N ARG A 67 -2.62 -0.43 18.98
CA ARG A 67 -3.24 -1.26 20.03
C ARG A 67 -2.28 -1.64 21.15
N ARG A 68 -0.98 -1.79 20.87
CA ARG A 68 0.06 -2.08 21.86
C ARG A 68 0.49 -0.86 22.69
N GLY A 69 -0.13 0.31 22.48
CA GLY A 69 0.20 1.56 23.17
C GLY A 69 1.33 2.36 22.51
N PHE A 70 1.85 1.92 21.36
CA PHE A 70 2.83 2.67 20.57
C PHE A 70 2.13 3.62 19.60
N GLU A 71 1.29 4.51 20.11
CA GLU A 71 0.40 5.37 19.32
C GLU A 71 1.15 6.18 18.25
N ARG A 72 2.26 6.83 18.62
CA ARG A 72 3.04 7.67 17.69
C ARG A 72 3.62 6.86 16.54
N ALA A 73 4.13 5.66 16.83
CA ALA A 73 4.71 4.78 15.81
C ALA A 73 3.62 4.21 14.89
N GLY A 74 2.48 3.84 15.46
CA GLY A 74 1.30 3.40 14.70
C GLY A 74 0.80 4.50 13.75
N ILE A 75 0.65 5.73 14.25
CA ILE A 75 0.25 6.89 13.43
C ILE A 75 1.28 7.17 12.33
N SER A 76 2.58 7.18 12.64
CA SER A 76 3.61 7.42 11.61
C SER A 76 3.57 6.36 10.51
N LEU A 77 3.33 5.10 10.86
CA LEU A 77 3.21 4.03 9.87
C LEU A 77 1.96 4.16 9.03
N ALA A 78 0.83 4.55 9.62
CA ALA A 78 -0.42 4.82 8.90
C ALA A 78 -0.27 6.00 7.91
N VAL A 79 0.47 7.05 8.29
CA VAL A 79 0.77 8.16 7.38
C VAL A 79 1.70 7.70 6.25
N CYS A 80 2.78 6.98 6.57
CA CYS A 80 3.70 6.46 5.56
C CYS A 80 2.99 5.51 4.58
N SER A 81 2.13 4.62 5.07
CA SER A 81 1.38 3.70 4.22
C SER A 81 0.38 4.42 3.33
N ALA A 82 -0.30 5.44 3.84
CA ALA A 82 -1.18 6.28 3.05
C ALA A 82 -0.42 7.02 1.95
N LEU A 83 0.75 7.60 2.25
CA LEU A 83 1.59 8.27 1.25
C LEU A 83 2.08 7.31 0.16
N ILE A 84 2.49 6.09 0.53
CA ILE A 84 2.91 5.06 -0.44
C ILE A 84 1.73 4.62 -1.31
N ALA A 85 0.55 4.41 -0.72
CA ALA A 85 -0.65 4.02 -1.46
C ALA A 85 -1.09 5.10 -2.45
N VAL A 86 -1.09 6.37 -2.04
CA VAL A 86 -1.44 7.51 -2.90
C VAL A 86 -0.39 7.73 -3.97
N GLY A 87 0.89 7.79 -3.59
CA GLY A 87 2.00 7.99 -4.53
C GLY A 87 2.08 6.89 -5.58
N GLY A 88 1.95 5.62 -5.16
CA GLY A 88 1.83 4.51 -6.09
C GLY A 88 0.63 4.69 -7.02
N GLY A 89 -0.53 5.08 -6.49
CA GLY A 89 -1.75 5.27 -7.28
C GLY A 89 -1.56 6.33 -8.36
N VAL A 90 -0.92 7.45 -8.00
CA VAL A 90 -0.55 8.50 -8.97
C VAL A 90 0.39 7.95 -10.04
N CYS A 91 1.44 7.20 -9.67
CA CYS A 91 2.35 6.59 -10.63
C CYS A 91 1.69 5.58 -11.59
N LEU A 92 0.50 5.06 -11.26
CA LEU A 92 -0.25 4.20 -12.18
C LEU A 92 -1.02 4.99 -13.24
N PHE A 93 -1.52 6.18 -12.88
CA PHE A 93 -2.37 6.99 -13.77
C PHE A 93 -1.62 8.16 -14.44
N ALA A 94 -0.34 8.36 -14.13
CA ALA A 94 0.54 9.35 -14.76
C ALA A 94 1.23 8.77 -15.99
#